data_AF-F9UCI5-F1
#
_entry.id   AF-F9UCI5-F1
#
_cell.length_a   1.000
_cell.length_b   1.000
_cell.length_c   1.000
_cell.angle_alpha   90.00
_cell.angle_beta   90.00
_cell.angle_gamma   90.00
#
_symmetry.space_group_name_H-M   'P 1'
#
loop_
_entity.id
_entity.type
_entity.pdbx_description
1 polymer ?
#
loop_
_entity_poly.entity_id
_entity_poly.type
_entity_poly.pdbx_seq_one_letter_code
_entity_poly.pdbx_strand_id
1 'polypeptide(L)'
;MPPLISQIAGWPQRVIDWLCSGRADYAAFQRRKATSAHRAGRTLCLLVWSGAAILMLLCPSPGCVATFVLIATFVSFTLLDERS
;
A
#
# COMPACT_ATOMS: atom_id res chain seq x y z
N MET A 1 -7.81 -23.20 -15.61
CA MET A 1 -8.85 -22.20 -15.29
C MET A 1 -8.33 -21.37 -14.13
N PRO A 2 -7.88 -20.11 -14.36
CA PRO A 2 -7.38 -19.28 -13.28
C PRO A 2 -8.53 -18.83 -12.34
N PRO A 3 -8.30 -18.68 -11.03
CA PRO A 3 -9.35 -18.41 -10.05
C PRO A 3 -10.00 -17.04 -10.27
N LEU A 4 -11.33 -16.98 -10.14
CA LEU A 4 -12.20 -15.79 -10.32
C LEU A 4 -11.74 -14.56 -9.51
N ILE A 5 -11.10 -14.77 -8.36
CA ILE A 5 -10.59 -13.70 -7.47
C ILE A 5 -9.50 -12.86 -8.19
N SER A 6 -8.72 -13.46 -9.08
CA SER A 6 -7.70 -12.75 -9.86
C SER A 6 -8.27 -11.76 -10.88
N GLN A 7 -9.51 -11.95 -11.34
CA GLN A 7 -10.11 -11.04 -12.33
C GLN A 7 -10.67 -9.77 -11.70
N ILE A 8 -11.18 -9.87 -10.46
CA ILE A 8 -11.75 -8.74 -9.73
C ILE A 8 -10.65 -7.80 -9.23
N ALA A 9 -9.51 -8.34 -8.81
CA ALA A 9 -8.37 -7.54 -8.33
C ALA A 9 -7.72 -6.67 -9.43
N GLY A 10 -7.83 -7.06 -10.70
CA GLY A 10 -7.24 -6.33 -11.83
C GLY A 10 -8.17 -5.31 -12.50
N TRP A 11 -9.48 -5.35 -12.21
CA TRP A 11 -10.47 -4.45 -12.81
C TRP A 11 -10.23 -2.96 -12.51
N PRO A 12 -9.98 -2.53 -11.26
CA PRO A 12 -9.75 -1.11 -10.99
C PRO A 12 -8.49 -0.61 -11.70
N GLN A 13 -7.45 -1.43 -11.78
CA GLN A 13 -6.22 -1.10 -12.50
C GLN A 13 -6.50 -0.92 -14.00
N ARG A 14 -7.29 -1.81 -14.60
CA ARG A 14 -7.68 -1.76 -16.02
C ARG A 14 -8.51 -0.54 -16.36
N VAL A 15 -9.43 -0.13 -15.48
CA VAL A 15 -10.26 1.06 -15.70
C VAL A 15 -9.41 2.33 -15.66
N ILE A 16 -8.47 2.40 -14.71
CA ILE A 16 -7.56 3.54 -14.61
C ILE A 16 -6.58 3.55 -15.80
N ASP A 17 -6.03 2.40 -16.20
CA ASP A 17 -5.20 2.28 -17.39
C ASP A 17 -5.97 2.72 -18.64
N TRP A 18 -7.25 2.36 -18.78
CA TRP A 18 -8.09 2.78 -19.89
C TRP A 18 -8.35 4.28 -19.88
N LEU A 19 -8.76 4.85 -18.73
CA LEU A 19 -8.99 6.28 -18.53
C LEU A 19 -7.73 7.13 -18.78
N CYS A 20 -6.56 6.61 -18.45
CA CYS A 20 -5.29 7.31 -18.56
C CYS A 20 -4.43 6.88 -19.76
N SER A 21 -4.95 6.05 -20.66
CA SER A 21 -4.23 5.39 -21.77
C SER A 21 -3.56 6.32 -22.80
N GLY A 22 -3.71 7.64 -22.69
CA GLY A 22 -3.03 8.64 -23.53
C GLY A 22 -2.19 9.65 -22.76
N ARG A 23 -2.08 9.55 -21.42
CA ARG A 23 -1.41 10.56 -20.59
C ARG A 23 0.03 10.17 -20.29
N ALA A 24 0.99 10.91 -20.84
CA ALA A 24 2.42 10.68 -20.61
C ALA A 24 2.80 10.72 -19.12
N ASP A 25 2.13 11.58 -18.33
CA ASP A 25 2.32 11.67 -16.88
C ASP A 25 1.96 10.37 -16.16
N TYR A 26 0.91 9.66 -16.64
CA TYR A 26 0.48 8.40 -16.03
C TYR A 26 1.47 7.27 -16.30
N ALA A 27 2.02 7.20 -17.52
CA ALA A 27 3.08 6.25 -17.85
C ALA A 27 4.37 6.50 -17.04
N ALA A 28 4.73 7.77 -16.82
CA ALA A 28 5.84 8.15 -15.94
C ALA A 28 5.57 7.77 -14.48
N PHE A 29 4.33 7.99 -13.99
CA PHE A 29 3.91 7.60 -12.64
C PHE A 29 3.90 6.08 -12.43
N GLN A 30 3.43 5.31 -13.41
CA GLN A 30 3.44 3.84 -13.38
C GLN A 30 4.88 3.31 -13.38
N ARG A 31 5.78 3.91 -14.16
CA ARG A 31 7.21 3.57 -14.13
C ARG A 31 7.86 3.88 -12.77
N ARG A 32 7.49 4.98 -12.11
CA ARG A 32 7.94 5.32 -10.75
C ARG A 32 7.32 4.43 -9.65
N LYS A 33 6.07 4.00 -9.83
CA LYS A 33 5.45 2.98 -8.96
C LYS A 33 6.12 1.60 -9.07
N ALA A 34 6.72 1.30 -10.22
CA ALA A 34 7.41 0.04 -10.46
C ALA A 34 8.86 0.01 -9.93
N THR A 35 9.41 1.14 -9.50
CA THR A 35 10.77 1.22 -8.97
C THR A 35 10.92 0.45 -7.65
N SER A 36 12.08 -0.17 -7.44
CA SER A 36 12.38 -1.03 -6.29
C SER A 36 12.17 -0.34 -4.94
N ALA A 37 12.42 0.98 -4.86
CA ALA A 37 12.18 1.79 -3.67
C ALA A 37 10.71 1.77 -3.22
N HIS A 38 9.78 1.89 -4.17
CA HIS A 38 8.34 1.88 -3.87
C HIS A 38 7.85 0.48 -3.44
N ARG A 39 8.45 -0.59 -3.99
CA ARG A 39 8.19 -1.96 -3.53
C ARG A 39 8.77 -2.21 -2.14
N ALA A 40 9.96 -1.71 -1.84
CA ALA A 40 10.58 -1.82 -0.52
C ALA A 40 9.75 -1.11 0.56
N GLY A 41 9.29 0.12 0.29
CA GLY A 41 8.39 0.87 1.17
C GLY A 41 7.06 0.14 1.40
N ARG A 42 6.49 -0.47 0.36
CA ARG A 42 5.27 -1.29 0.49
C ARG A 42 5.48 -2.54 1.35
N THR A 43 6.60 -3.25 1.21
CA THR A 43 6.91 -4.42 2.05
C THR A 43 7.10 -4.04 3.51
N LEU A 44 7.79 -2.92 3.79
CA LEU A 44 7.95 -2.40 5.14
C LEU A 44 6.61 -1.96 5.74
N CYS A 45 5.77 -1.30 4.97
CA CYS A 45 4.43 -0.92 5.38
C CYS A 45 3.59 -2.17 5.75
N LEU A 46 3.63 -3.22 4.92
CA LEU A 46 2.97 -4.50 5.25
C LEU A 46 3.52 -5.13 6.55
N LEU A 47 4.84 -5.07 6.77
CA LEU A 47 5.43 -5.55 8.03
C LEU A 47 4.95 -4.74 9.24
N VAL A 48 4.91 -3.41 9.13
CA VAL A 48 4.42 -2.53 10.20
C VAL A 48 2.96 -2.82 10.52
N TRP A 49 2.12 -2.99 9.50
CA TRP A 49 0.71 -3.36 9.69
C TRP A 49 0.55 -4.76 10.29
N SER A 50 1.38 -5.72 9.89
CA SER A 50 1.37 -7.06 10.49
C SER A 50 1.78 -7.04 11.96
N GLY A 51 2.80 -6.26 12.32
CA GLY A 51 3.22 -6.04 13.71
C GLY A 51 2.14 -5.36 14.53
N ALA A 52 1.51 -4.30 13.99
CA ALA A 52 0.39 -3.62 14.63
C ALA A 52 -0.79 -4.56 14.88
N ALA A 53 -1.16 -5.40 13.91
CA ALA A 53 -2.23 -6.39 14.06
C ALA A 53 -1.93 -7.41 15.17
N ILE A 54 -0.68 -7.91 15.24
CA ILE A 54 -0.25 -8.81 16.33
C ILE A 54 -0.34 -8.10 17.69
N LEU A 55 0.12 -6.84 17.78
CA LEU A 55 0.04 -6.07 19.02
C LEU A 55 -1.41 -5.77 19.44
N MET A 56 -2.32 -5.53 18.49
CA MET A 56 -3.75 -5.36 18.79
C MET A 56 -4.39 -6.64 19.33
N LEU A 57 -3.97 -7.81 18.83
CA LEU A 57 -4.42 -9.11 19.36
C LEU A 57 -3.93 -9.36 20.79
N LEU A 58 -2.69 -8.93 21.10
CA LEU A 58 -2.11 -9.03 22.44
C LEU A 58 -2.70 -7.99 23.41
N CYS A 59 -3.12 -6.84 22.91
CA CYS A 59 -3.71 -5.77 23.73
C CYS A 59 -4.89 -5.10 23.01
N PRO A 60 -6.12 -5.62 23.17
CA PRO A 60 -7.31 -5.12 22.47
C PRO A 60 -7.89 -3.84 23.08
N SER A 61 -7.11 -3.08 23.87
CA SER A 61 -7.61 -1.84 24.46
C SER A 61 -7.79 -0.78 23.35
N PRO A 62 -8.89 -0.01 23.37
CA PRO A 62 -9.15 0.99 22.34
C PRO A 62 -8.06 2.07 22.25
N GLY A 63 -7.42 2.41 23.38
CA GLY A 63 -6.27 3.32 23.41
C GLY A 63 -5.01 2.74 22.75
N CYS A 64 -4.74 1.45 22.95
CA CYS A 64 -3.63 0.76 22.29
C CYS A 64 -3.86 0.66 20.78
N VAL A 65 -5.07 0.26 20.37
CA VAL A 65 -5.45 0.18 18.95
C VAL A 65 -5.25 1.54 18.26
N ALA A 66 -5.75 2.63 18.84
CA ALA A 66 -5.60 3.97 18.27
C ALA A 66 -4.11 4.36 18.10
N THR A 67 -3.29 4.10 19.13
CA THR A 67 -1.85 4.41 19.09
C THR A 67 -1.13 3.60 18.01
N PHE A 68 -1.42 2.30 17.88
CA PHE A 68 -0.81 1.45 16.85
C PHE A 68 -1.22 1.86 15.44
N VAL A 69 -2.49 2.22 15.21
CA VAL A 69 -2.95 2.73 13.91
C VAL A 69 -2.24 4.03 13.55
N LEU A 70 -2.12 4.96 14.49
CA LEU A 70 -1.48 6.26 14.26
C LEU A 70 0.02 6.09 13.93
N ILE A 71 0.74 5.28 14.70
CA ILE A 71 2.15 4.97 14.45
C ILE A 71 2.30 4.28 13.08
N ALA A 72 1.48 3.28 12.79
CA ALA A 72 1.53 2.58 11.50
C ALA A 72 1.28 3.54 10.33
N THR A 73 0.32 4.45 10.47
CA THR A 73 0.01 5.46 9.45
C THR A 73 1.15 6.44 9.26
N PHE A 74 1.72 6.94 10.36
CA PHE A 74 2.86 7.87 10.32
C PHE A 74 4.08 7.23 9.65
N VAL A 75 4.43 6.00 10.06
CA VAL A 75 5.52 5.23 9.45
C VAL A 75 5.24 4.94 7.97
N SER A 76 4.00 4.64 7.60
CA SER A 76 3.61 4.46 6.20
C SER A 76 3.85 5.73 5.38
N PHE A 77 3.52 6.91 5.93
CA PHE A 77 3.79 8.18 5.27
C PHE A 77 5.28 8.46 5.16
N THR A 78 6.07 8.22 6.21
CA THR A 78 7.52 8.40 6.17
C THR A 78 8.20 7.49 5.15
N LEU A 79 7.75 6.23 5.03
CA LEU A 79 8.32 5.26 4.08
C LEU A 79 7.91 5.51 2.62
N LEU A 80 6.80 6.20 2.40
CA LEU A 80 6.30 6.55 1.07
C LEU A 80 6.72 7.97 0.64
N ASP A 81 7.33 8.74 1.54
CA ASP A 81 7.88 10.05 1.21
C ASP A 81 9.18 9.85 0.41
N GLU A 82 9.16 10.16 -0.88
CA GLU A 82 10.30 9.98 -1.80
C GLU A 82 11.46 10.97 -1.54
N ARG A 83 11.47 11.65 -0.39
CA ARG A 83 12.46 12.68 0.00
C ARG A 83 13.59 12.18 0.91
N SER A 84 13.55 10.94 1.40
CA SER A 84 14.60 10.38 2.26
C SER A 84 15.74 9.75 1.46
#